data_AF-A0A532CL54-F1
#
_entry.id   AF-A0A532CL54-F1
#
_cell.length_a   1.000
_cell.length_b   1.000
_cell.length_c   1.000
_cell.angle_alpha   90.00
_cell.angle_beta   90.00
_cell.angle_gamma   90.00
#
_symmetry.space_group_name_H-M   'P 1'
#
loop_
_entity.id
_entity.type
_entity.pdbx_description
1 polymer ?
#
loop_
_entity_poly.entity_id
_entity_poly.type
_entity_poly.pdbx_seq_one_letter_code
_entity_poly.pdbx_strand_id
1 'polypeptide(L)'
;MDPVVHEAEQTVQRTPLYAHQISALAGFEYAVNTATGQRVGEVIWPTMAQARNARLRWHESHSSASTVAIHCGGHRYEVQFEYLDRGWVNDVRFTFVSGQKTMAVADILFARRIFARGRVHFVEPFKGTLLRQKSWFRRCYSLESESAVIGVIEDRAAIMAVREMLIDLPDTLDIPTKMFVFFLAAHLIQTQA
;
A
#
# COMPACT_ATOMS: atom_id res chain seq x y z
N MET A 1 -15.28 -26.06 -18.57
CA MET A 1 -14.83 -26.04 -17.16
C MET A 1 -13.32 -25.98 -17.22
N ASP A 2 -12.76 -24.77 -17.19
CA ASP A 2 -11.31 -24.59 -17.24
C ASP A 2 -10.73 -24.91 -15.86
N PRO A 3 -9.58 -25.59 -15.78
CA PRO A 3 -8.95 -25.90 -14.52
C PRO A 3 -8.44 -24.60 -13.89
N VAL A 4 -8.78 -24.39 -12.63
CA VAL A 4 -8.19 -23.36 -11.77
C VAL A 4 -6.70 -23.70 -11.66
N VAL A 5 -5.87 -22.93 -12.37
CA VAL A 5 -4.41 -22.99 -12.22
C VAL A 5 -4.11 -22.48 -10.82
N HIS A 6 -3.94 -23.39 -9.87
CA HIS A 6 -3.25 -23.11 -8.62
C HIS A 6 -1.79 -22.88 -8.97
N GLU A 7 -1.43 -21.63 -9.27
CA GLU A 7 -0.03 -21.22 -9.37
C GLU A 7 0.68 -21.61 -8.07
N ALA A 8 1.81 -22.29 -8.23
CA ALA A 8 2.57 -22.86 -7.12
C ALA A 8 2.98 -21.73 -6.15
N GLU A 9 2.36 -21.74 -4.98
CA GLU A 9 2.74 -20.86 -3.89
C GLU A 9 4.13 -21.29 -3.41
N GLN A 10 5.16 -20.49 -3.72
CA GLN A 10 6.47 -20.71 -3.11
C GLN A 10 6.33 -20.57 -1.60
N THR A 11 6.81 -21.56 -0.85
CA THR A 11 6.82 -21.57 0.61
C THR A 11 7.85 -20.55 1.13
N VAL A 12 7.52 -19.28 0.98
CA VAL A 12 8.28 -18.15 1.55
C VAL A 12 7.81 -17.99 2.98
N GLN A 13 8.74 -17.86 3.93
CA GLN A 13 8.38 -17.59 5.32
C GLN A 13 7.67 -16.23 5.42
N ARG A 14 6.54 -16.21 6.13
CA ARG A 14 5.73 -15.02 6.34
C ARG A 14 5.31 -14.93 7.79
N THR A 15 5.57 -13.77 8.36
CA THR A 15 5.04 -13.38 9.67
C THR A 15 3.91 -12.38 9.44
N PRO A 16 2.65 -12.74 9.75
CA PRO A 16 1.51 -11.90 9.47
C PRO A 16 1.48 -10.67 10.38
N LEU A 17 1.11 -9.53 9.78
CA LEU A 17 0.80 -8.29 10.49
C LEU A 17 -0.66 -7.90 10.24
N TYR A 18 -1.22 -7.10 11.13
CA TYR A 18 -2.62 -6.68 11.08
C TYR A 18 -2.70 -5.16 11.16
N ALA A 19 -3.28 -4.56 10.12
CA ALA A 19 -3.54 -3.13 10.08
C ALA A 19 -4.97 -2.85 10.52
N HIS A 20 -5.13 -2.20 11.66
CA HIS A 20 -6.41 -1.82 12.24
C HIS A 20 -6.63 -0.32 12.06
N GLN A 21 -7.74 0.04 11.43
CA GLN A 21 -8.11 1.42 11.24
C GLN A 21 -8.45 2.07 12.59
N ILE A 22 -7.73 3.13 12.95
CA ILE A 22 -7.96 3.90 14.19
C ILE A 22 -9.01 4.99 13.96
N SER A 23 -8.97 5.66 12.81
CA SER A 23 -9.90 6.76 12.49
C SER A 23 -10.37 6.71 11.04
N ALA A 24 -11.69 6.90 10.86
CA ALA A 24 -12.32 7.07 9.55
C ALA A 24 -12.46 8.55 9.15
N LEU A 25 -12.45 9.47 10.12
CA LEU A 25 -12.80 10.89 9.91
C LEU A 25 -11.57 11.80 9.77
N ALA A 26 -10.40 11.42 10.33
CA ALA A 26 -9.21 12.26 10.40
C ALA A 26 -8.19 12.04 9.25
N GLY A 27 -8.58 11.36 8.18
CA GLY A 27 -7.62 10.87 7.20
C GLY A 27 -6.98 9.59 7.71
N PHE A 28 -7.56 8.47 7.32
CA PHE A 28 -7.03 7.10 7.36
C PHE A 28 -5.77 6.91 8.19
N GLU A 29 -5.93 6.59 9.47
CA GLU A 29 -4.83 6.17 10.32
C GLU A 29 -4.98 4.69 10.62
N TYR A 30 -3.89 3.93 10.49
CA TYR A 30 -3.86 2.50 10.79
C TYR A 30 -2.77 2.19 11.81
N ALA A 31 -3.15 1.51 12.89
CA ALA A 31 -2.20 0.83 13.76
C ALA A 31 -1.83 -0.50 13.13
N VAL A 32 -0.53 -0.82 13.07
CA VAL A 32 -0.05 -2.10 12.59
C VAL A 32 0.45 -2.93 13.77
N ASN A 33 -0.12 -4.12 13.93
CA ASN A 33 0.11 -5.02 15.04
C ASN A 33 0.61 -6.39 14.57
N THR A 34 1.32 -7.12 15.42
CA THR A 34 1.61 -8.54 15.22
C THR A 34 0.36 -9.40 15.47
N ALA A 35 0.43 -10.70 15.19
CA ALA A 35 -0.61 -11.66 15.55
C ALA A 35 -0.89 -11.76 17.06
N THR A 36 0.07 -11.38 17.92
CA THR A 36 -0.11 -11.33 19.38
C THR A 36 -0.74 -10.02 19.85
N GLY A 37 -1.06 -9.09 18.94
CA GLY A 37 -1.62 -7.77 19.26
C GLY A 37 -0.58 -6.73 19.67
N GLN A 38 0.72 -7.04 19.59
CA GLN A 38 1.77 -6.06 19.87
C GLN A 38 1.86 -5.03 18.73
N ARG A 39 1.83 -3.74 19.06
CA ARG A 39 2.00 -2.67 18.06
C ARG A 39 3.44 -2.62 17.55
N VAL A 40 3.61 -2.67 16.24
CA VAL A 40 4.91 -2.53 15.55
C VAL A 40 5.07 -1.17 14.87
N GLY A 41 3.96 -0.52 14.55
CA GLY A 41 3.98 0.80 13.91
C GLY A 41 2.61 1.37 13.60
N GLU A 42 2.62 2.40 12.76
CA GLU A 42 1.44 3.08 12.26
C GLU A 42 1.66 3.69 10.88
N VAL A 43 0.56 3.79 10.12
CA VAL A 43 0.51 4.48 8.83
C VAL A 43 -0.50 5.61 8.94
N ILE A 44 -0.04 6.84 8.72
CA ILE A 44 -0.82 8.06 8.92
C ILE A 44 -0.88 8.83 7.59
N TRP A 45 -2.09 9.00 7.07
CA TRP A 45 -2.33 9.84 5.91
C TRP A 45 -2.48 11.31 6.32
N PRO A 46 -2.07 12.27 5.47
CA PRO A 46 -2.44 13.67 5.67
C PRO A 46 -3.97 13.80 5.57
N THR A 47 -4.54 14.73 6.33
CA THR A 47 -5.99 14.98 6.33
C THR A 47 -6.50 15.31 4.92
N MET A 48 -7.78 15.06 4.63
CA MET A 48 -8.38 15.33 3.31
C MET A 48 -8.18 16.78 2.84
N ALA A 49 -8.19 17.74 3.77
CA ALA A 49 -7.89 19.15 3.49
C ALA A 49 -6.43 19.38 3.10
N GLN A 50 -5.49 18.70 3.78
CA GLN A 50 -4.07 18.72 3.44
C GLN A 50 -3.82 18.04 2.08
N ALA A 51 -4.45 16.90 1.82
CA ALA A 51 -4.34 16.18 0.54
C ALA A 51 -4.90 16.99 -0.65
N ARG A 52 -6.03 17.70 -0.48
CA ARG A 52 -6.59 18.57 -1.53
C ARG A 52 -5.72 19.79 -1.81
N ASN A 53 -5.19 20.43 -0.77
CA ASN A 53 -4.31 21.58 -0.93
C ASN A 53 -2.94 21.18 -1.51
N ALA A 54 -2.43 19.99 -1.15
CA ALA A 54 -1.22 19.39 -1.69
C ALA A 54 -1.31 19.10 -3.20
N ARG A 55 -2.49 18.71 -3.68
CA ARG A 55 -2.76 18.49 -5.11
C ARG A 55 -2.79 19.79 -5.92
N LEU A 56 -3.05 20.93 -5.27
CA LEU A 56 -3.25 22.24 -5.92
C LEU A 56 -2.01 23.13 -5.91
N ARG A 57 -1.05 22.89 -5.00
CA ARG A 57 0.17 23.69 -4.89
C ARG A 57 1.38 22.92 -5.41
N TRP A 58 2.15 23.57 -6.29
CA TRP A 58 3.52 23.17 -6.58
C TRP A 58 4.31 23.33 -5.28
N HIS A 59 4.54 22.22 -4.58
CA HIS A 59 5.27 22.27 -3.32
C HIS A 59 6.77 22.30 -3.60
N GLU A 60 7.50 23.13 -2.86
CA GLU A 60 8.95 23.04 -2.75
C GLU A 60 9.35 21.66 -2.22
N SER A 61 10.55 21.20 -2.58
CA SER A 61 11.10 19.85 -2.34
C SER A 61 11.21 19.41 -0.86
N HIS A 62 10.71 20.22 0.09
CA HIS A 62 10.77 19.96 1.53
C HIS A 62 9.45 20.17 2.29
N SER A 63 8.31 20.28 1.59
CA SER A 63 7.02 20.43 2.28
C SER A 63 6.45 19.09 2.77
N SER A 64 6.53 18.83 4.08
CA SER A 64 6.00 17.61 4.73
C SER A 64 4.47 17.58 4.87
N ALA A 65 3.77 18.67 4.49
CA ALA A 65 2.33 18.85 4.69
C ALA A 65 1.45 17.94 3.79
N SER A 66 2.05 17.26 2.81
CA SER A 66 1.37 16.39 1.83
C SER A 66 1.81 14.92 1.93
N THR A 67 2.71 14.60 2.85
CA THR A 67 3.46 13.35 2.87
C THR A 67 2.78 12.34 3.79
N VAL A 68 2.62 11.10 3.33
CA VAL A 68 2.15 10.00 4.19
C VAL A 68 3.31 9.59 5.10
N ALA A 69 3.02 9.47 6.39
CA ALA A 69 4.01 9.09 7.39
C ALA A 69 3.82 7.63 7.80
N ILE A 70 4.91 6.89 7.84
CA ILE A 70 4.96 5.54 8.41
C ILE A 70 5.86 5.63 9.63
N HIS A 71 5.35 5.31 10.83
CA HIS A 71 6.19 5.24 12.02
C HIS A 71 6.35 3.76 12.39
N CYS A 72 7.59 3.31 12.53
CA CYS A 72 7.90 1.91 12.82
C CYS A 72 9.15 1.84 13.68
N GLY A 73 9.12 1.09 14.77
CA GLY A 73 10.28 0.91 15.66
C GLY A 73 10.91 2.23 16.14
N GLY A 74 10.10 3.25 16.44
CA GLY A 74 10.57 4.57 16.86
C GLY A 74 11.12 5.47 15.75
N HIS A 75 11.12 5.00 14.50
CA HIS A 75 11.60 5.76 13.34
C HIS A 75 10.43 6.26 12.51
N ARG A 76 10.55 7.50 12.00
CA ARG A 76 9.63 8.08 11.03
C ARG A 76 10.17 7.89 9.62
N TYR A 77 9.32 7.36 8.77
CA TYR A 77 9.52 7.23 7.34
C TYR A 77 8.47 8.04 6.60
N GLU A 78 8.79 8.39 5.36
CA GLU A 78 7.97 9.27 4.55
C GLU A 78 7.70 8.63 3.20
N VAL A 79 6.47 8.79 2.71
CA VAL A 79 6.09 8.39 1.36
C VAL A 79 5.84 9.65 0.54
N GLN A 80 6.75 9.89 -0.39
CA GLN A 80 6.68 10.96 -1.37
C GLN A 80 5.95 10.46 -2.62
N PHE A 81 5.39 11.37 -3.41
CA PHE A 81 4.74 11.02 -4.68
C PHE A 81 5.09 12.01 -5.79
N GLU A 82 5.14 11.51 -7.03
CA GLU A 82 5.28 12.30 -8.24
C GLU A 82 4.33 11.80 -9.34
N TYR A 83 3.82 12.71 -10.16
CA TYR A 83 3.00 12.35 -11.32
C TYR A 83 3.90 11.98 -12.50
N LEU A 84 3.76 10.77 -13.03
CA LEU A 84 4.49 10.30 -14.21
C LEU A 84 3.80 10.72 -15.50
N ASP A 85 2.48 10.65 -15.54
CA ASP A 85 1.63 11.15 -16.64
C ASP A 85 0.41 11.86 -16.04
N ARG A 86 0.02 13.00 -16.64
CA ARG A 86 -1.12 13.80 -16.23
C ARG A 86 -2.26 13.65 -17.24
N GLY A 87 -3.00 12.56 -17.11
CA GLY A 87 -4.16 12.23 -17.94
C GLY A 87 -5.49 12.31 -17.18
N TRP A 88 -6.55 11.74 -17.77
CA TRP A 88 -7.82 11.53 -17.06
C TRP A 88 -7.67 10.65 -15.81
N VAL A 89 -6.71 9.74 -15.85
CA VAL A 89 -6.18 9.02 -14.69
C VAL A 89 -4.67 9.24 -14.70
N ASN A 90 -4.11 9.62 -13.56
CA ASN A 90 -2.69 9.94 -13.47
C ASN A 90 -1.90 8.70 -13.08
N ASP A 91 -0.83 8.43 -13.81
CA ASP A 91 0.20 7.50 -13.36
C ASP A 91 1.02 8.21 -12.26
N VAL A 92 1.28 7.51 -11.16
CA VAL A 92 1.90 8.09 -9.97
C VAL A 92 3.04 7.21 -9.50
N ARG A 93 4.23 7.77 -9.29
CA ARG A 93 5.30 7.10 -8.56
C ARG A 93 5.24 7.47 -7.09
N PHE A 94 5.40 6.48 -6.23
CA PHE A 94 5.57 6.64 -4.80
C PHE A 94 6.99 6.23 -4.41
N THR A 95 7.64 7.08 -3.62
CA THR A 95 9.00 6.88 -3.12
C THR A 95 8.95 6.81 -1.60
N PHE A 96 9.31 5.66 -1.04
CA PHE A 96 9.42 5.44 0.39
C PHE A 96 10.83 5.79 0.86
N VAL A 97 10.95 6.71 1.81
CA VAL A 97 12.24 7.26 2.25
C VAL A 97 12.40 7.25 3.77
N SER A 98 13.66 7.16 4.20
CA SER A 98 14.12 7.44 5.56
C SER A 98 15.16 8.55 5.51
N GLY A 99 14.74 9.78 5.82
CA GLY A 99 15.56 10.96 5.58
C GLY A 99 15.89 11.12 4.08
N GLN A 100 17.17 11.06 3.74
CA GLN A 100 17.64 11.14 2.35
C GLN A 100 17.80 9.77 1.67
N LYS A 101 17.56 8.67 2.40
CA LYS A 101 17.72 7.31 1.87
C LYS A 101 16.40 6.82 1.28
N THR A 102 16.43 6.46 0.00
CA THR A 102 15.36 5.69 -0.62
C THR A 102 15.36 4.26 -0.10
N MET A 103 14.20 3.82 0.37
CA MET A 103 13.96 2.48 0.91
C MET A 103 13.23 1.60 -0.09
N ALA A 104 12.25 2.17 -0.81
CA ALA A 104 11.49 1.48 -1.86
C ALA A 104 10.90 2.49 -2.86
N VAL A 105 10.62 2.03 -4.07
CA VAL A 105 9.99 2.82 -5.13
C VAL A 105 8.94 1.98 -5.83
N ALA A 106 7.75 2.55 -6.03
CA ALA A 106 6.64 1.85 -6.66
C ALA A 106 5.82 2.77 -7.57
N ASP A 107 5.47 2.29 -8.76
CA ASP A 107 4.72 3.01 -9.77
C ASP A 107 3.29 2.47 -9.85
N ILE A 108 2.31 3.32 -9.62
CA ILE A 108 0.92 3.02 -9.90
C ILE A 108 0.62 3.42 -11.34
N LEU A 109 0.40 2.42 -12.19
CA LEU A 109 0.09 2.59 -13.59
C LEU A 109 -1.35 2.21 -13.87
N PHE A 110 -2.04 3.04 -14.66
CA PHE A 110 -3.41 2.80 -15.09
C PHE A 110 -3.43 2.49 -16.58
N ALA A 111 -4.05 1.35 -16.94
CA ALA A 111 -4.21 1.05 -18.36
C ALA A 111 -5.14 2.11 -19.01
N ARG A 112 -4.84 2.47 -20.26
CA ARG A 112 -5.64 3.41 -21.08
C ARG A 112 -6.97 2.79 -21.55
N ARG A 113 -7.77 2.29 -20.62
CA ARG A 113 -9.12 1.72 -20.84
C ARG A 113 -10.07 2.25 -19.77
N ILE A 114 -11.32 2.47 -20.15
CA ILE A 114 -12.38 2.88 -19.24
C ILE A 114 -12.52 1.78 -18.16
N PHE A 115 -12.53 2.17 -16.88
CA PHE A 115 -12.55 1.27 -15.71
C PHE A 115 -11.32 0.37 -15.50
N ALA A 116 -10.16 0.73 -16.08
CA ALA A 116 -8.92 0.03 -15.78
C ALA A 116 -8.58 0.11 -14.28
N ARG A 117 -8.26 -1.04 -13.68
CA ARG A 117 -7.77 -1.11 -12.30
C ARG A 117 -6.29 -0.73 -12.29
N GLY A 118 -5.91 0.22 -11.44
CA GLY A 118 -4.52 0.55 -11.19
C GLY A 118 -3.73 -0.68 -10.74
N ARG A 119 -2.52 -0.81 -11.26
CA ARG A 119 -1.54 -1.85 -10.90
C ARG A 119 -0.35 -1.15 -10.29
N VAL A 120 0.17 -1.68 -9.19
CA VAL A 120 1.42 -1.15 -8.61
C VAL A 120 2.58 -2.00 -9.09
N HIS A 121 3.59 -1.37 -9.66
CA HIS A 121 4.84 -2.00 -10.07
C HIS A 121 5.95 -1.56 -9.13
N PHE A 122 6.55 -2.48 -8.39
CA PHE A 122 7.72 -2.19 -7.58
C PHE A 122 8.97 -2.11 -8.46
N VAL A 123 9.71 -1.01 -8.29
CA VAL A 123 10.97 -0.73 -8.98
C VAL A 123 12.13 -1.11 -8.06
N GLU A 124 12.04 -0.75 -6.79
CA GLU A 124 13.01 -1.05 -5.74
C GLU A 124 12.29 -1.40 -4.42
N PRO A 125 12.86 -2.28 -3.56
CA PRO A 125 14.13 -2.98 -3.74
C PRO A 125 14.01 -4.26 -4.59
N PHE A 126 12.80 -4.64 -4.99
CA PHE A 126 12.56 -5.83 -5.81
C PHE A 126 11.58 -5.51 -6.94
N LYS A 127 11.62 -6.32 -8.00
CA LYS A 127 10.63 -6.29 -9.07
C LYS A 127 9.44 -7.15 -8.67
N GLY A 128 8.28 -6.53 -8.59
CA GLY A 128 7.03 -7.23 -8.32
C GLY A 128 5.82 -6.36 -8.67
N THR A 129 4.65 -6.97 -8.68
CA THR A 129 3.40 -6.27 -8.99
C THR A 129 2.37 -6.52 -7.91
N LEU A 130 1.76 -5.45 -7.39
CA LEU A 130 0.59 -5.54 -6.52
C LEU A 130 -0.68 -5.43 -7.37
N LEU A 131 -1.51 -6.47 -7.33
CA LEU A 131 -2.72 -6.59 -8.14
C LEU A 131 -3.94 -6.88 -7.29
N ARG A 132 -5.05 -6.22 -7.59
CA ARG A 132 -6.34 -6.55 -6.97
C ARG A 132 -6.89 -7.84 -7.56
N GLN A 133 -7.00 -8.86 -6.72
CA GLN A 133 -7.60 -10.14 -7.07
C GLN A 133 -9.13 -10.03 -7.22
N LYS A 134 -9.70 -10.88 -8.08
CA LYS A 134 -11.16 -11.01 -8.19
C LYS A 134 -11.66 -11.87 -7.03
N SER A 135 -12.27 -11.24 -6.04
CA SER A 135 -12.94 -11.94 -4.94
C SER A 135 -14.36 -11.39 -4.76
N TRP A 136 -15.30 -12.29 -4.46
CA TRP A 136 -16.73 -12.00 -4.36
C TRP A 136 -17.12 -11.31 -3.05
N PHE A 137 -16.35 -11.48 -1.98
CA PHE A 137 -16.75 -11.03 -0.63
C PHE A 137 -15.74 -10.13 0.07
N ARG A 138 -14.46 -10.20 -0.29
CA ARG A 138 -13.37 -9.49 0.39
C ARG A 138 -12.43 -8.87 -0.62
N ARG A 139 -11.85 -7.71 -0.31
CA ARG A 139 -10.78 -7.17 -1.15
C ARG A 139 -9.50 -7.91 -0.80
N CYS A 140 -8.85 -8.45 -1.82
CA CYS A 140 -7.57 -9.15 -1.71
C CYS A 140 -6.65 -8.58 -2.78
N TYR A 141 -5.41 -8.31 -2.38
CA TYR A 141 -4.33 -7.83 -3.22
C TYR A 141 -3.21 -8.86 -3.17
N SER A 142 -2.82 -9.42 -4.31
CA SER A 142 -1.64 -10.28 -4.41
C SER A 142 -0.41 -9.42 -4.69
N LEU A 143 0.68 -9.74 -4.01
CA LEU A 143 2.02 -9.32 -4.40
C LEU A 143 2.62 -10.45 -5.24
N GLU A 144 2.84 -10.19 -6.51
CA GLU A 144 3.37 -11.14 -7.49
C GLU A 144 4.81 -10.79 -7.84
N SER A 145 5.67 -11.80 -7.86
CA SER A 145 6.97 -11.76 -8.53
C SER A 145 6.82 -12.16 -10.00
N GLU A 146 7.91 -12.19 -10.77
CA GLU A 146 7.88 -12.67 -12.17
C GLU A 146 7.38 -14.12 -12.33
N SER A 147 7.41 -14.93 -11.25
CA SER A 147 7.16 -16.38 -11.34
C SER A 147 6.11 -16.91 -10.38
N ALA A 148 5.68 -16.14 -9.38
CA ALA A 148 4.73 -16.62 -8.36
C ALA A 148 4.12 -15.48 -7.54
N VAL A 149 2.96 -15.75 -6.95
CA VAL A 149 2.42 -14.98 -5.82
C VAL A 149 3.30 -15.20 -4.59
N ILE A 150 3.86 -14.12 -4.04
CA ILE A 150 4.79 -14.17 -2.90
C ILE A 150 4.17 -13.69 -1.59
N GLY A 151 3.04 -12.98 -1.65
CA GLY A 151 2.29 -12.55 -0.48
C GLY A 151 0.95 -11.94 -0.83
N VAL A 152 0.14 -11.67 0.19
CA VAL A 152 -1.21 -11.13 0.06
C VAL A 152 -1.50 -10.07 1.10
N ILE A 153 -2.37 -9.13 0.74
CA ILE A 153 -3.03 -8.21 1.66
C ILE A 153 -4.54 -8.36 1.48
N GLU A 154 -5.25 -8.69 2.56
CA GLU A 154 -6.68 -8.98 2.49
C GLU A 154 -7.50 -8.30 3.59
N ASP A 155 -8.72 -7.90 3.23
CA ASP A 155 -9.72 -7.44 4.21
C ASP A 155 -10.14 -8.65 5.07
N ARG A 156 -9.97 -8.53 6.39
CA ARG A 156 -10.39 -9.57 7.37
C ARG A 156 -11.80 -9.33 7.88
N ALA A 157 -12.10 -8.08 8.24
CA ALA A 157 -13.39 -7.66 8.74
C ALA A 157 -13.67 -6.19 8.38
N ALA A 158 -14.92 -5.92 8.01
CA ALA A 158 -15.46 -4.58 7.83
C ALA A 158 -16.74 -4.47 8.66
N ILE A 159 -16.61 -4.31 9.97
CA ILE A 159 -17.76 -4.12 10.85
C ILE A 159 -17.97 -2.62 11.06
N MET A 160 -19.05 -2.11 10.48
CA MET A 160 -19.68 -0.79 10.65
C MET A 160 -18.86 0.48 10.38
N ALA A 161 -17.58 0.57 10.71
CA ALA A 161 -16.72 1.73 10.44
C ALA A 161 -15.21 1.45 10.56
N VAL A 162 -14.83 0.30 11.11
CA VAL A 162 -13.43 -0.07 11.38
C VAL A 162 -13.03 -1.19 10.42
N ARG A 163 -11.98 -0.95 9.64
CA ARG A 163 -11.37 -1.94 8.77
C ARG A 163 -10.18 -2.60 9.44
N GLU A 164 -10.14 -3.91 9.36
CA GLU A 164 -8.95 -4.70 9.65
C GLU A 164 -8.47 -5.36 8.36
N MET A 165 -7.18 -5.20 8.07
CA MET A 165 -6.52 -5.86 6.95
C MET A 165 -5.38 -6.74 7.45
N LEU A 166 -5.30 -7.96 6.92
CA LEU A 166 -4.14 -8.83 7.06
C LEU A 166 -3.07 -8.39 6.06
N ILE A 167 -1.83 -8.34 6.52
CA ILE A 167 -0.62 -8.14 5.73
C ILE A 167 0.20 -9.42 5.85
N ASP A 168 0.04 -10.33 4.89
CA ASP A 168 0.75 -11.59 4.79
C ASP A 168 1.81 -11.51 3.69
N LEU A 169 2.92 -10.84 3.99
CA LEU A 169 4.00 -10.57 3.05
C LEU A 169 5.29 -11.30 3.47
N PRO A 170 6.20 -11.61 2.51
CA PRO A 170 7.48 -12.25 2.76
C PRO A 170 8.29 -11.61 3.89
N ASP A 171 8.93 -12.42 4.72
CA ASP A 171 9.86 -11.96 5.76
C ASP A 171 11.20 -11.45 5.20
N THR A 172 11.42 -11.61 3.89
CA THR A 172 12.50 -10.91 3.17
C THR A 172 12.26 -9.41 3.06
N LEU A 173 11.02 -8.95 3.24
CA LEU A 173 10.69 -7.53 3.36
C LEU A 173 10.73 -7.12 4.83
N ASP A 174 11.46 -6.05 5.13
CA ASP A 174 11.44 -5.48 6.47
C ASP A 174 10.04 -4.91 6.81
N ILE A 175 9.78 -4.74 8.11
CA ILE A 175 8.47 -4.27 8.60
C ILE A 175 8.07 -2.91 7.97
N PRO A 176 8.96 -1.90 7.89
CA PRO A 176 8.63 -0.64 7.23
C PRO A 176 8.21 -0.83 5.76
N THR A 177 8.89 -1.71 5.01
CA THR A 177 8.52 -2.01 3.61
C THR A 177 7.18 -2.74 3.53
N LYS A 178 6.90 -3.71 4.42
CA LYS A 178 5.58 -4.34 4.49
C LYS A 178 4.46 -3.31 4.73
N MET A 179 4.70 -2.33 5.60
CA MET A 179 3.76 -1.22 5.85
C MET A 179 3.61 -0.29 4.63
N PHE A 180 4.67 -0.06 3.86
CA PHE A 180 4.60 0.68 2.60
C PHE A 180 3.77 -0.06 1.53
N VAL A 181 3.97 -1.38 1.37
CA VAL A 181 3.14 -2.21 0.47
C VAL A 181 1.66 -2.16 0.89
N PHE A 182 1.39 -2.22 2.20
CA PHE A 182 0.05 -2.02 2.75
C PHE A 182 -0.53 -0.64 2.40
N PHE A 183 0.24 0.44 2.57
CA PHE A 183 -0.17 1.78 2.18
C PHE A 183 -0.62 1.83 0.71
N LEU A 184 0.13 1.21 -0.20
CA LEU A 184 -0.19 1.16 -1.63
C LEU A 184 -1.48 0.39 -1.90
N ALA A 185 -1.69 -0.74 -1.22
CA ALA A 185 -2.94 -1.50 -1.30
C ALA A 185 -4.14 -0.65 -0.83
N ALA A 186 -4.01 0.01 0.31
CA ALA A 186 -5.04 0.90 0.86
C ALA A 186 -5.31 2.11 -0.05
N HIS A 187 -4.29 2.66 -0.70
CA HIS A 187 -4.42 3.74 -1.68
C HIS A 187 -5.20 3.29 -2.93
N LEU A 188 -4.92 2.09 -3.45
CA LEU A 188 -5.69 1.51 -4.56
C LEU A 188 -7.16 1.28 -4.20
N ILE A 189 -7.47 0.95 -2.95
CA ILE A 189 -8.85 0.82 -2.48
C ILE A 189 -9.60 2.16 -2.59
N GLN A 190 -8.95 3.26 -2.22
CA GLN A 190 -9.56 4.60 -2.20
C GLN A 190 -9.77 5.18 -3.60
N THR A 191 -8.86 4.87 -4.54
CA THR A 191 -8.93 5.40 -5.91
C THR A 191 -9.90 4.63 -6.82
N GLN A 192 -10.35 3.44 -6.39
CA GLN A 192 -11.30 2.59 -7.11
C GLN A 192 -12.72 2.59 -6.51
N ALA A 193 -12.97 3.38 -5.47
CA ALA A 193 -14.27 3.54 -4.81
C ALA A 193 -15.05 4.69 -5.43
#